data_AF-A0A8D6XS96-F1
#
_entry.id   AF-A0A8D6XS96-F1
#
_cell.length_a   1.000
_cell.length_b   1.000
_cell.length_c   1.000
_cell.angle_alpha   90.00
_cell.angle_beta   90.00
_cell.angle_gamma   90.00
#
_symmetry.space_group_name_H-M   'P 1'
#
loop_
_entity.id
_entity.type
_entity.pdbx_description
1 polymer ?
#
loop_
_entity_poly.entity_id
_entity_poly.type
_entity_poly.pdbx_seq_one_letter_code
_entity_poly.pdbx_strand_id
1 'polypeptide(L)'
;MLFHFQDKRVNEFFQPIEEKISKVNYYFKTVFRTFLRHKRYIKNAPKTQSSHAKLEGTNKLIKDIKRLGFGFRNFINFRKYVFITLNI
;
A
#
# COMPACT_ATOMS: atom_id res chain seq x y z
N MET A 1 -13.19 -1.24 11.51
CA MET A 1 -12.79 -0.35 10.40
C MET A 1 -12.51 -1.12 9.11
N LEU A 2 -11.45 -1.96 9.03
CA LEU A 2 -11.07 -2.64 7.78
C LEU A 2 -12.21 -3.46 7.14
N PHE A 3 -12.99 -4.16 7.97
CA PHE A 3 -14.18 -4.90 7.54
C PHE A 3 -15.19 -4.04 6.76
N HIS A 4 -15.50 -2.83 7.25
CA HIS A 4 -16.42 -1.91 6.57
C HIS A 4 -15.85 -1.44 5.23
N PHE A 5 -14.53 -1.24 5.14
CA PHE A 5 -13.90 -0.82 3.89
C PHE A 5 -13.92 -1.93 2.83
N GLN A 6 -13.65 -3.18 3.22
CA GLN A 6 -13.71 -4.35 2.34
C GLN A 6 -15.13 -4.60 1.81
N ASP A 7 -16.13 -4.42 2.67
CA ASP A 7 -17.54 -4.59 2.35
C ASP A 7 -18.17 -3.35 1.67
N LYS A 8 -17.34 -2.43 1.17
CA LYS A 8 -17.74 -1.18 0.50
C LYS A 8 -18.62 -0.23 1.34
N ARG A 9 -18.71 -0.47 2.65
CA ARG A 9 -19.37 0.35 3.67
C ARG A 9 -18.47 1.51 4.12
N VAL A 10 -18.25 2.44 3.20
CA VAL A 10 -17.31 3.56 3.40
C VAL A 10 -17.79 4.53 4.49
N ASN A 11 -19.10 4.75 4.63
CA ASN A 11 -19.61 5.70 5.63
C ASN A 11 -19.35 5.17 7.05
N GLU A 12 -19.59 3.88 7.26
CA GLU A 12 -19.34 3.15 8.50
C GLU A 12 -17.84 3.01 8.81
N PHE A 13 -16.98 3.08 7.78
CA PHE A 13 -15.53 3.20 7.96
C PHE A 13 -15.15 4.56 8.57
N PHE A 14 -15.75 5.67 8.11
CA PHE A 14 -15.40 7.03 8.54
C PHE A 14 -16.05 7.46 9.85
N GLN A 15 -17.25 6.96 10.17
CA GLN A 15 -17.97 7.30 11.40
C GLN A 15 -17.09 7.21 12.67
N PRO A 16 -16.42 6.08 12.99
CA PRO A 16 -15.58 5.99 14.18
C PRO A 16 -14.33 6.89 14.13
N ILE A 17 -13.87 7.28 12.94
CA ILE A 17 -12.75 8.21 12.77
C ILE A 17 -13.18 9.61 13.21
N GLU A 18 -14.34 10.07 12.73
CA GLU A 18 -14.88 11.39 13.04
C GLU A 18 -15.26 11.51 14.53
N GLU A 19 -15.85 10.48 15.12
CA GLU A 19 -16.25 10.46 16.53
C GLU A 19 -15.06 10.46 17.50
N LYS A 20 -13.94 9.80 17.14
CA LYS A 20 -12.84 9.53 18.08
C LYS A 20 -11.59 10.39 17.85
N ILE A 21 -11.52 11.20 16.79
CA ILE A 21 -10.31 11.96 16.41
C ILE A 21 -9.76 12.88 17.52
N SER A 22 -10.62 13.40 18.39
CA SER A 22 -10.23 14.23 19.52
C SER A 22 -9.67 13.44 20.70
N LYS A 23 -10.00 12.15 20.81
CA LYS A 23 -9.71 11.27 21.95
C LYS A 23 -8.53 10.32 21.71
N VAL A 24 -8.10 10.15 20.47
CA VAL A 24 -6.95 9.30 20.12
C VAL A 24 -5.61 9.99 20.38
N ASN A 25 -4.55 9.19 20.53
CA ASN A 25 -3.20 9.70 20.69
C ASN A 25 -2.72 10.49 19.46
N TYR A 26 -1.61 11.21 19.61
CA TYR A 26 -1.05 12.08 18.57
C TYR A 26 -0.81 11.34 17.23
N TYR A 27 -0.25 10.14 17.27
CA TYR A 27 0.04 9.35 16.06
C TYR A 27 -1.24 9.01 15.28
N PHE A 28 -2.25 8.50 15.97
CA PHE A 28 -3.55 8.20 15.35
C PHE A 28 -4.27 9.46 14.88
N LYS A 29 -4.12 10.59 15.57
CA LYS A 29 -4.68 11.88 15.15
C LYS A 29 -4.12 12.29 13.78
N THR A 30 -2.82 12.11 13.56
CA THR A 30 -2.18 12.36 12.26
C THR A 30 -2.70 11.42 11.17
N VAL A 31 -2.80 10.12 11.46
CA VAL A 31 -3.36 9.14 10.50
C VAL A 31 -4.82 9.48 10.14
N PHE A 32 -5.65 9.79 11.13
CA PHE A 32 -7.06 10.12 10.94
C PHE A 32 -7.25 11.43 10.17
N ARG A 33 -6.42 12.45 10.42
CA ARG A 33 -6.40 13.68 9.60
C ARG A 33 -6.11 13.38 8.14
N THR A 34 -5.16 12.50 7.85
CA THR A 34 -4.84 12.08 6.48
C THR A 34 -6.03 11.36 5.84
N PHE A 35 -6.68 10.43 6.56
CA PHE A 35 -7.87 9.74 6.05
C PHE A 35 -9.01 10.72 5.73
N LEU A 36 -9.28 11.69 6.61
CA LEU A 36 -10.31 12.71 6.36
C LEU A 36 -9.95 13.62 5.18
N ARG A 37 -8.69 14.06 5.07
CA ARG A 37 -8.19 14.85 3.93
C ARG A 37 -8.39 14.14 2.59
N HIS A 38 -8.20 12.82 2.55
CA HIS A 38 -8.32 12.02 1.34
C HIS A 38 -9.64 11.24 1.23
N LYS A 39 -10.66 11.59 2.04
CA LYS A 39 -11.96 10.89 2.11
C LYS A 39 -12.61 10.66 0.75
N ARG A 40 -12.56 11.66 -0.15
CA ARG A 40 -13.11 11.55 -1.52
C ARG A 40 -12.45 10.43 -2.32
N TYR A 41 -11.13 10.30 -2.24
CA TYR A 41 -10.36 9.28 -2.97
C TYR A 41 -10.57 7.90 -2.36
N ILE A 42 -10.54 7.81 -1.02
CA ILE A 42 -10.78 6.57 -0.28
C ILE A 42 -12.18 6.03 -0.56
N LYS A 43 -13.20 6.90 -0.70
CA LYS A 43 -14.57 6.50 -1.06
C LYS A 43 -14.69 5.86 -2.44
N ASN A 44 -13.80 6.20 -3.37
CA ASN A 44 -13.81 5.66 -4.72
C ASN A 44 -13.05 4.33 -4.82
N ALA A 45 -12.10 4.07 -3.92
CA ALA A 45 -11.25 2.87 -3.97
C ALA A 45 -12.02 1.53 -4.00
N PRO A 46 -13.12 1.31 -3.25
CA PRO A 46 -13.88 0.05 -3.32
C PRO A 46 -14.72 -0.10 -4.60
N LYS A 47 -14.92 1.00 -5.35
CA LYS A 47 -15.64 1.00 -6.64
C LYS A 47 -14.72 0.67 -7.81
N THR A 48 -13.44 0.98 -7.69
CA THR A 48 -12.44 0.67 -8.70
C THR A 48 -12.13 -0.84 -8.67
N GLN A 49 -12.31 -1.53 -9.80
CA GLN A 49 -11.91 -2.93 -9.95
C GLN A 49 -10.39 -3.14 -10.03
N SER A 50 -9.60 -2.07 -9.94
CA SER A 50 -8.14 -2.15 -10.00
C SER A 50 -7.61 -2.87 -8.76
N SER A 51 -7.24 -4.15 -8.93
CA SER A 51 -6.57 -4.90 -7.87
C SER A 51 -5.22 -4.26 -7.52
N HIS A 52 -5.02 -3.96 -6.24
CA HIS A 52 -3.71 -3.52 -5.75
C HIS A 52 -2.63 -4.61 -5.92
N ALA A 53 -3.06 -5.88 -6.06
CA ALA A 53 -2.20 -7.05 -6.24
C ALA A 53 -1.16 -6.89 -7.36
N LYS A 54 -1.51 -6.28 -8.50
CA LYS A 54 -0.54 -6.05 -9.59
C LYS A 54 0.55 -5.06 -9.18
N LEU A 55 0.18 -3.97 -8.52
CA LEU A 55 1.13 -2.97 -8.01
C LEU A 55 2.00 -3.54 -6.88
N GLU A 56 1.41 -4.31 -5.97
CA GLU A 56 2.13 -5.02 -4.90
C GLU A 56 3.13 -6.02 -5.47
N GLY A 57 2.73 -6.81 -6.47
CA GLY A 57 3.60 -7.75 -7.18
C GLY A 57 4.81 -7.06 -7.81
N THR A 58 4.59 -5.96 -8.54
CA THR A 58 5.67 -5.15 -9.12
C THR A 58 6.58 -4.55 -8.05
N ASN A 59 6.01 -3.99 -6.97
CA ASN A 59 6.78 -3.40 -5.88
C ASN A 59 7.64 -4.44 -5.16
N LYS A 60 7.13 -5.66 -4.97
CA LYS A 60 7.89 -6.79 -4.41
C LYS A 60 9.06 -7.15 -5.32
N LEU A 61 8.79 -7.34 -6.62
CA LEU A 61 9.82 -7.65 -7.61
C LEU A 61 10.95 -6.61 -7.61
N ILE A 62 10.63 -5.32 -7.59
CA ILE A 62 11.63 -4.24 -7.51
C ILE A 62 12.46 -4.33 -6.23
N LYS A 63 11.82 -4.60 -5.09
CA LYS A 63 12.52 -4.74 -3.80
C LYS A 63 13.45 -5.96 -3.80
N ASP A 64 13.01 -7.08 -4.36
CA ASP A 64 13.80 -8.30 -4.48
C ASP A 64 15.01 -8.07 -5.39
N ILE A 65 14.82 -7.47 -6.58
CA ILE A 65 15.90 -7.08 -7.49
C ILE A 65 16.92 -6.17 -6.80
N LYS A 66 16.46 -5.13 -6.08
CA LYS A 66 17.34 -4.21 -5.35
C LYS A 66 18.16 -4.92 -4.27
N ARG A 67 17.56 -5.88 -3.55
CA ARG A 67 18.25 -6.66 -2.53
C ARG A 67 19.33 -7.56 -3.14
N LEU A 68 19.05 -8.18 -4.29
CA LEU A 68 20.02 -9.03 -5.00
C LEU A 68 21.20 -8.22 -5.57
N GLY A 69 21.03 -6.92 -5.84
CA GLY A 69 22.08 -6.08 -6.43
C GLY A 69 23.24 -5.74 -5.50
N PHE A 70 23.10 -5.95 -4.19
CA PHE A 70 24.16 -5.66 -3.25
C PHE A 70 25.34 -6.62 -3.46
N GLY A 71 26.51 -6.09 -3.86
CA GLY A 71 27.73 -6.87 -4.10
C GLY A 71 28.10 -7.08 -5.57
N PHE A 72 27.24 -6.70 -6.52
CA PHE A 72 27.60 -6.75 -7.94
C PHE A 72 28.28 -5.46 -8.40
N ARG A 73 29.52 -5.57 -8.89
CA ARG A 73 30.27 -4.45 -9.52
C ARG A 73 29.92 -4.23 -10.99
N ASN A 74 29.33 -5.24 -11.64
CA ASN A 74 29.06 -5.25 -13.08
C ASN A 74 27.57 -5.53 -13.35
N PHE A 75 26.93 -4.65 -14.14
CA PHE A 75 25.52 -4.72 -14.46
C PHE A 75 25.13 -5.97 -15.27
N ILE A 76 25.99 -6.44 -16.20
CA ILE A 76 25.72 -7.64 -16.99
C ILE A 76 25.67 -8.88 -16.10
N ASN A 77 26.56 -8.99 -15.13
CA ASN A 77 26.57 -10.11 -14.18
C ASN A 77 25.37 -10.04 -13.23
N PHE A 78 25.03 -8.84 -12.74
CA PHE A 78 23.84 -8.62 -11.93
C PHE A 78 22.57 -9.01 -12.70
N ARG A 79 22.41 -8.52 -13.93
CA ARG A 79 21.26 -8.78 -14.80
C ARG A 79 21.10 -10.27 -15.06
N LYS A 80 22.18 -10.99 -15.38
CA LYS A 80 22.16 -12.45 -15.56
C LYS A 80 21.67 -13.16 -14.31
N TYR A 81 22.18 -12.77 -13.15
CA TYR A 81 21.79 -13.35 -11.86
C TYR A 81 20.31 -13.10 -11.52
N VAL A 82 19.80 -11.91 -11.82
CA VAL A 82 18.39 -11.55 -11.65
C VAL A 82 17.47 -12.45 -12.48
N PHE A 83 17.76 -12.65 -13.77
CA PHE A 83 16.96 -13.52 -14.64
C PHE A 83 16.92 -14.96 -14.13
N ILE A 84 18.07 -15.51 -13.72
CA ILE A 84 18.16 -16.87 -13.17
C ILE A 84 17.38 -16.98 -11.85
N THR A 85 17.59 -16.04 -10.93
CA THR A 85 17.01 -16.11 -9.57
C THR A 85 15.49 -15.94 -9.57
N LEU A 86 14.98 -15.07 -10.44
CA LEU A 86 13.55 -14.76 -10.50
C LEU A 86 12.79 -15.63 -11.50
N ASN A 87 13.51 -16.44 -12.29
CA ASN A 87 12.95 -17.30 -13.34
C ASN A 87 12.05 -16.50 -14.29
N ILE A 88 12.57 -15.35 -14.73
CA ILE A 88 11.98 -14.40 -15.69
C ILE A 88 12.88 -14.42 -16.92
#